data_AF-F8QIG7-F1
#
_entry.id   AF-F8QIG7-F1
#
_cell.length_a   1.000
_cell.length_b   1.000
_cell.length_c   1.000
_cell.angle_alpha   90.00
_cell.angle_beta   90.00
_cell.angle_gamma   90.00
#
_symmetry.space_group_name_H-M   'P 1'
#
loop_
_entity.id
_entity.type
_entity.pdbx_description
1 polymer ?
#
loop_
_entity_poly.entity_id
_entity_poly.type
_entity_poly.pdbx_seq_one_letter_code
_entity_poly.pdbx_strand_id
1 'polypeptide(L)'
;MQSRSGYLYTNGVRQHSLGYRPDVAAAVQNLLVSTKQIQESLQRWGAHQASEDQVSDCYVQFGAQFNATVEAFTYYNIDTSDISQVPSRLRNVLEDCLGEDPSPQALAEYMPDVRQLLYDLLQGIRAKQAAWRTASGRSGSSTVSSDSY
;
A
#
# COMPACT_ATOMS: atom_id res chain seq x y z
N MET A 1 20.59 -13.32 -52.09
CA MET A 1 21.77 -12.87 -51.30
C MET A 1 21.81 -11.36 -51.47
N GLN A 2 21.67 -10.47 -50.48
CA GLN A 2 21.95 -10.53 -49.05
C GLN A 2 20.78 -9.93 -48.25
N SER A 3 20.49 -10.57 -47.13
CA SER A 3 19.72 -10.06 -46.01
C SER A 3 20.38 -8.84 -45.36
N ARG A 4 19.59 -7.89 -44.86
CA ARG A 4 19.97 -7.09 -43.68
C ARG A 4 18.78 -6.95 -42.75
N SER A 5 18.89 -7.68 -41.65
CA SER A 5 18.20 -7.49 -40.39
C SER A 5 18.34 -6.06 -39.88
N GLY A 6 17.33 -5.61 -39.15
CA GLY A 6 17.44 -4.42 -38.29
C GLY A 6 16.08 -3.93 -37.79
N TYR A 7 15.27 -4.81 -37.20
CA TYR A 7 14.15 -4.34 -36.37
C TYR A 7 14.74 -3.68 -35.12
N LEU A 8 14.95 -2.36 -35.20
CA LEU A 8 15.20 -1.53 -34.04
C LEU A 8 13.91 -1.45 -33.24
N TYR A 9 13.81 -2.25 -32.19
CA TYR A 9 12.90 -2.00 -31.08
C TYR A 9 13.40 -0.75 -30.34
N THR A 10 13.03 0.42 -30.83
CA THR A 10 13.29 1.66 -30.11
C THR A 10 12.19 1.87 -29.07
N ASN A 11 12.64 1.89 -27.82
CA ASN A 11 12.08 2.68 -26.73
C ASN A 11 10.69 2.26 -26.22
N GLY A 12 10.73 1.40 -25.20
CA GLY A 12 9.74 1.44 -24.13
C GLY A 12 9.78 2.82 -23.48
N VAL A 13 8.92 3.71 -23.96
CA VAL A 13 8.57 4.96 -23.29
C VAL A 13 8.00 4.56 -21.93
N ARG A 14 8.82 4.65 -20.88
CA ARG A 14 8.31 4.82 -19.52
C ARG A 14 7.55 6.14 -19.53
N GLN A 15 6.25 6.07 -19.83
CA GLN A 15 5.32 7.17 -19.61
C GLN A 15 5.26 7.40 -18.11
N HIS A 16 6.22 8.14 -17.57
CA HIS A 16 5.93 9.02 -16.44
C HIS A 16 5.00 10.09 -17.01
N SER A 17 3.72 9.93 -16.71
CA SER A 17 2.67 10.87 -17.02
C SER A 17 3.04 12.25 -16.49
N LEU A 18 3.12 13.20 -17.42
CA LEU A 18 3.26 14.62 -17.18
C LEU A 18 2.17 15.08 -16.18
N GLY A 19 2.58 15.53 -14.98
CA GLY A 19 1.71 16.24 -14.04
C GLY A 19 0.97 15.43 -12.97
N TYR A 20 1.15 14.12 -12.86
CA TYR A 20 0.56 13.37 -11.74
C TYR A 20 1.36 13.58 -10.47
N ARG A 21 0.89 14.49 -9.61
CA ARG A 21 1.37 14.60 -8.23
C ARG A 21 0.53 13.64 -7.38
N PRO A 22 1.10 12.53 -6.91
CA PRO A 22 0.33 11.56 -6.13
C PRO A 22 -0.19 12.19 -4.84
N ASP A 23 -1.48 11.97 -4.58
CA ASP A 23 -2.14 12.39 -3.35
C ASP A 23 -1.91 11.35 -2.25
N VAL A 24 -0.96 11.65 -1.36
CA VAL A 24 -0.62 10.81 -0.21
C VAL A 24 -1.81 10.61 0.72
N ALA A 25 -2.68 11.61 0.90
CA ALA A 25 -3.82 11.51 1.80
C ALA A 25 -4.86 10.53 1.23
N ALA A 26 -5.19 10.65 -0.04
CA ALA A 26 -6.09 9.72 -0.73
C ALA A 26 -5.51 8.30 -0.77
N ALA A 27 -4.21 8.16 -1.08
CA ALA A 27 -3.55 6.86 -1.14
C ALA A 27 -3.57 6.14 0.23
N VAL A 28 -3.27 6.88 1.31
CA VAL A 28 -3.36 6.33 2.67
C VAL A 28 -4.81 6.00 3.03
N GLN A 29 -5.77 6.89 2.74
CA GLN A 29 -7.18 6.62 3.06
C GLN A 29 -7.67 5.33 2.40
N ASN A 30 -7.39 5.14 1.11
CA ASN A 30 -7.76 3.92 0.41
C ASN A 30 -7.06 2.69 1.02
N LEU A 31 -5.79 2.81 1.44
CA LEU A 31 -5.06 1.70 2.08
C LEU A 31 -5.73 1.28 3.40
N LEU A 32 -6.18 2.25 4.19
CA LEU A 32 -6.94 2.00 5.42
C LEU A 32 -8.27 1.31 5.14
N VAL A 33 -8.96 1.67 4.05
CA VAL A 33 -10.21 1.03 3.64
C VAL A 33 -9.96 -0.42 3.21
N SER A 34 -8.99 -0.67 2.34
CA SER A 34 -8.65 -2.04 1.91
C SER A 34 -8.17 -2.92 3.07
N THR A 35 -7.46 -2.33 4.04
CA THR A 35 -7.09 -3.02 5.28
C THR A 35 -8.32 -3.51 6.06
N LYS A 36 -9.34 -2.67 6.21
CA LYS A 36 -10.59 -3.07 6.87
C LYS A 36 -11.35 -4.12 6.07
N GLN A 37 -11.35 -4.01 4.75
CA GLN A 37 -11.99 -4.99 3.86
C GLN A 37 -11.40 -6.39 4.01
N ILE A 38 -10.07 -6.51 4.19
CA ILE A 38 -9.44 -7.82 4.50
C ILE A 38 -9.96 -8.37 5.82
N GLN A 39 -10.03 -7.55 6.88
CA GLN A 39 -10.52 -8.00 8.19
C GLN A 39 -11.98 -8.46 8.11
N GLU A 40 -12.84 -7.69 7.43
CA GLU A 40 -14.25 -8.03 7.24
C GLU A 40 -14.42 -9.28 6.38
N SER A 41 -13.62 -9.43 5.32
CA SER A 41 -13.66 -10.60 4.44
C SER A 41 -13.21 -11.86 5.19
N LEU A 42 -12.14 -11.79 5.99
CA LEU A 42 -11.70 -12.89 6.86
C LEU A 42 -12.78 -13.29 7.87
N GLN A 43 -13.42 -12.32 8.53
CA GLN A 43 -14.52 -12.60 9.46
C GLN A 43 -15.70 -13.31 8.78
N ARG A 44 -16.05 -12.88 7.57
CA ARG A 44 -17.09 -13.57 6.77
C ARG A 44 -16.64 -14.96 6.33
N TRP A 45 -15.38 -15.13 5.95
CA TRP A 45 -14.83 -16.42 5.54
C TRP A 45 -14.95 -17.45 6.66
N GLY A 46 -14.52 -17.15 7.89
CA GLY A 46 -14.65 -18.10 9.00
C GLY A 46 -16.09 -18.29 9.50
N ALA A 47 -17.04 -17.49 9.03
CA ALA A 47 -18.48 -17.72 9.20
C ALA A 47 -19.12 -18.49 8.01
N HIS A 48 -18.32 -18.97 7.07
CA HIS A 48 -18.73 -19.56 5.78
C HIS A 48 -19.60 -18.61 4.92
N GLN A 49 -19.46 -17.31 5.10
CA GLN A 49 -20.17 -16.26 4.37
C GLN A 49 -19.34 -15.61 3.27
N ALA A 50 -18.06 -15.98 3.15
CA ALA A 50 -17.19 -15.58 2.06
C ALA A 50 -16.32 -16.76 1.61
N SER A 51 -15.95 -16.78 0.33
CA SER A 51 -15.01 -17.76 -0.22
C SER A 51 -13.57 -17.30 -0.05
N GLU A 52 -12.63 -18.23 -0.16
CA GLU A 52 -11.19 -17.96 -0.23
C GLU A 52 -10.86 -16.95 -1.36
N ASP A 53 -11.50 -17.09 -2.53
CA ASP A 53 -11.32 -16.17 -3.65
C ASP A 53 -11.67 -14.72 -3.27
N GLN A 54 -12.74 -14.51 -2.50
CA GLN A 54 -13.14 -13.16 -2.07
C GLN A 54 -12.14 -12.54 -1.09
N VAL A 55 -11.50 -13.35 -0.24
CA VAL A 55 -10.41 -12.88 0.63
C VAL A 55 -9.17 -12.55 -0.19
N SER A 56 -8.85 -13.39 -1.18
CA SER A 56 -7.73 -13.21 -2.10
C SER A 56 -7.89 -11.95 -2.96
N ASP A 57 -9.08 -11.68 -3.48
CA ASP A 57 -9.39 -10.45 -4.22
C ASP A 57 -9.17 -9.19 -3.36
N CYS A 58 -9.59 -9.25 -2.09
CA CYS A 58 -9.36 -8.16 -1.13
C CYS A 58 -7.85 -7.96 -0.88
N TYR A 59 -7.06 -9.03 -0.81
CA TYR A 59 -5.61 -8.96 -0.68
C TYR A 59 -4.95 -8.33 -1.93
N VAL A 60 -5.39 -8.69 -3.14
CA VAL A 60 -4.89 -8.08 -4.38
C VAL A 60 -5.16 -6.57 -4.39
N GLN A 61 -6.37 -6.16 -4.00
CA GLN A 61 -6.73 -4.74 -3.90
C GLN A 61 -5.87 -4.01 -2.85
N PHE A 62 -5.64 -4.62 -1.70
CA PHE A 62 -4.72 -4.09 -0.70
C PHE A 62 -3.31 -3.91 -1.24
N GLY A 63 -2.78 -4.88 -1.98
CA GLY A 63 -1.45 -4.80 -2.60
C GLY A 63 -1.34 -3.65 -3.60
N ALA A 64 -2.36 -3.46 -4.44
CA ALA A 64 -2.41 -2.34 -5.37
C ALA A 64 -2.40 -0.99 -4.63
N GLN A 65 -3.17 -0.89 -3.56
CA GLN A 65 -3.27 0.34 -2.79
C GLN A 65 -2.03 0.61 -1.94
N PHE A 66 -1.36 -0.44 -1.46
CA PHE A 66 -0.07 -0.35 -0.79
C PHE A 66 0.99 0.19 -1.75
N ASN A 67 1.05 -0.35 -2.97
CA ASN A 67 1.98 0.14 -3.99
C ASN A 67 1.74 1.62 -4.33
N ALA A 68 0.48 2.03 -4.53
CA ALA A 68 0.13 3.43 -4.76
C ALA A 68 0.56 4.34 -3.58
N THR A 69 0.48 3.84 -2.35
CA THR A 69 0.93 4.57 -1.15
C THR A 69 2.45 4.68 -1.08
N VAL A 70 3.17 3.61 -1.40
CA VAL A 70 4.64 3.60 -1.47
C VAL A 70 5.13 4.53 -2.57
N GLU A 71 4.52 4.50 -3.75
CA GLU A 71 4.83 5.41 -4.86
C GLU A 71 4.59 6.87 -4.46
N ALA A 72 3.46 7.15 -3.79
CA ALA A 72 3.16 8.49 -3.29
C ALA A 72 4.21 8.98 -2.28
N PHE A 73 4.62 8.17 -1.31
CA PHE A 73 5.67 8.56 -0.36
C PHE A 73 7.05 8.72 -1.02
N THR A 74 7.39 7.82 -1.94
CA THR A 74 8.66 7.86 -2.69
C THR A 74 8.77 9.14 -3.53
N TYR A 75 7.67 9.61 -4.11
CA TYR A 75 7.62 10.90 -4.83
C TYR A 75 8.05 12.08 -3.95
N TYR A 76 7.76 12.05 -2.64
CA TYR A 76 8.20 13.07 -1.68
C TYR A 76 9.51 12.72 -0.97
N ASN A 77 10.27 11.76 -1.50
CA ASN A 77 11.56 11.32 -0.96
C ASN A 77 11.50 10.80 0.48
N ILE A 78 10.36 10.19 0.85
CA ILE A 78 10.13 9.57 2.15
C ILE A 78 10.47 8.08 2.04
N ASP A 79 11.38 7.61 2.89
CA ASP A 79 11.75 6.20 2.96
C ASP A 79 10.56 5.33 3.38
N THR A 80 10.40 4.18 2.72
CA THR A 80 9.32 3.19 2.91
C THR A 80 9.84 1.78 3.20
N SER A 81 11.15 1.63 3.43
CA SER A 81 11.82 0.34 3.63
C SER A 81 11.28 -0.45 4.83
N ASP A 82 10.91 0.25 5.91
CA ASP A 82 10.28 -0.27 7.13
C ASP A 82 8.92 -0.95 6.89
N ILE A 83 8.11 -0.48 5.95
CA ILE A 83 6.79 -1.05 5.65
C ILE A 83 6.82 -2.05 4.49
N SER A 84 7.93 -2.15 3.77
CA SER A 84 8.07 -2.97 2.55
C SER A 84 7.81 -4.48 2.77
N GLN A 85 8.02 -4.98 3.99
CA GLN A 85 7.81 -6.39 4.35
C GLN A 85 6.35 -6.71 4.71
N VAL A 86 5.48 -5.71 4.87
CA VAL A 86 4.09 -5.93 5.30
C VAL A 86 3.31 -6.80 4.30
N PRO A 87 3.34 -6.56 2.97
CA PRO A 87 2.55 -7.35 2.01
C PRO A 87 2.96 -8.82 1.96
N SER A 88 4.25 -9.12 2.10
CA SER A 88 4.75 -10.50 2.09
C SER A 88 4.39 -11.24 3.38
N ARG A 89 4.50 -10.58 4.54
CA ARG A 89 4.05 -11.18 5.81
C ARG A 89 2.55 -11.43 5.83
N LEU A 90 1.76 -10.47 5.35
CA LEU A 90 0.31 -10.63 5.25
C LEU A 90 -0.06 -11.78 4.31
N ARG A 91 0.65 -11.93 3.19
CA ARG A 91 0.46 -13.06 2.27
C ARG A 91 0.62 -14.39 3.00
N ASN A 92 1.73 -14.57 3.72
CA ASN A 92 2.01 -15.84 4.40
C ASN A 92 0.91 -16.18 5.42
N VAL A 93 0.49 -15.22 6.24
CA VAL A 93 -0.59 -15.44 7.21
C VAL A 93 -1.93 -15.75 6.54
N LEU A 94 -2.23 -15.12 5.40
CA LEU A 94 -3.43 -15.42 4.62
C LEU A 94 -3.36 -16.80 3.97
N GLU A 95 -2.21 -17.18 3.39
CA GLU A 95 -2.01 -18.51 2.80
C GLU A 95 -2.17 -19.62 3.86
N ASP A 96 -1.58 -19.43 5.04
CA ASP A 96 -1.72 -20.39 6.15
C ASP A 96 -3.18 -20.46 6.66
N CYS A 97 -3.84 -19.31 6.81
CA CYS A 97 -5.23 -19.25 7.28
C CYS A 97 -6.22 -19.84 6.27
N LEU A 98 -6.06 -19.55 4.98
CA LEU A 98 -6.97 -19.99 3.92
C LEU A 98 -6.73 -21.45 3.52
N GLY A 99 -5.57 -22.03 3.86
CA GLY A 99 -5.29 -23.45 3.72
C GLY A 99 -6.06 -24.35 4.70
N GLU A 100 -6.63 -23.79 5.76
CA GLU A 100 -7.45 -24.48 6.75
C GLU A 100 -8.95 -24.49 6.37
N ASP A 101 -9.73 -25.38 6.98
CA ASP A 101 -11.20 -25.38 6.82
C ASP A 101 -11.80 -24.11 7.47
N PRO A 102 -12.68 -23.36 6.78
CA PRO A 102 -13.19 -22.11 7.31
C PRO A 102 -13.89 -22.34 8.64
N SER A 103 -13.40 -21.70 9.69
CA SER A 103 -14.01 -21.83 11.02
C SER A 103 -13.69 -20.64 11.91
N PRO A 104 -14.53 -20.33 12.91
CA PRO A 104 -14.21 -19.30 13.90
C PRO A 104 -12.94 -19.61 14.70
N GLN A 105 -12.60 -20.89 14.82
CA GLN A 105 -11.41 -21.35 15.55
C GLN A 105 -10.13 -21.09 14.75
N ALA A 106 -10.12 -21.43 13.45
CA ALA A 106 -9.03 -21.07 12.55
C ALA A 106 -8.81 -19.55 12.53
N LEU A 107 -9.88 -18.74 12.42
CA LEU A 107 -9.75 -17.29 12.54
C LEU A 107 -9.15 -16.85 13.88
N ALA A 108 -9.60 -17.41 15.01
CA ALA A 108 -9.08 -17.04 16.32
C ALA A 108 -7.57 -17.28 16.47
N GLU A 109 -7.03 -18.27 15.76
CA GLU A 109 -5.61 -18.61 15.73
C GLU A 109 -4.79 -17.59 14.94
N TYR A 110 -5.24 -17.17 13.76
CA TYR A 110 -4.49 -16.24 12.88
C TYR A 110 -4.81 -14.76 13.09
N MET A 111 -5.95 -14.41 13.71
CA MET A 111 -6.35 -13.03 14.01
C MET A 111 -5.37 -12.23 14.89
N PRO A 112 -4.62 -12.80 15.85
CA PRO A 112 -3.55 -12.10 16.55
C PRO A 112 -2.48 -11.57 15.59
N ASP A 113 -2.02 -12.40 14.65
CA ASP A 113 -0.96 -12.04 13.69
C ASP A 113 -1.44 -11.03 12.67
N VAL A 114 -2.65 -11.23 12.13
CA VAL A 114 -3.29 -10.23 11.25
C VAL A 114 -3.42 -8.90 11.97
N ARG A 115 -3.88 -8.87 13.23
CA ARG A 115 -3.99 -7.63 14.00
C ARG A 115 -2.64 -6.97 14.24
N GLN A 116 -1.60 -7.73 14.55
CA GLN A 116 -0.25 -7.20 14.75
C GLN A 116 0.30 -6.59 13.45
N LEU A 117 0.19 -7.30 12.32
CA LEU A 117 0.65 -6.81 11.02
C LEU A 117 -0.06 -5.52 10.60
N LEU A 118 -1.37 -5.46 10.83
CA LEU A 118 -2.14 -4.26 10.53
C LEU A 118 -1.80 -3.12 11.48
N TYR A 119 -1.56 -3.40 12.77
CA TYR A 119 -1.07 -2.39 13.70
C TYR A 119 0.27 -1.80 13.25
N ASP A 120 1.24 -2.66 12.89
CA ASP A 120 2.57 -2.24 12.43
C ASP A 120 2.47 -1.40 11.15
N LEU A 121 1.59 -1.79 10.22
CA LEU A 121 1.29 -1.00 9.02
C LEU A 121 0.73 0.38 9.39
N LEU A 122 -0.28 0.45 10.24
CA LEU A 122 -0.90 1.70 10.65
C LEU A 122 0.09 2.63 11.35
N GLN A 123 0.96 2.10 12.20
CA GLN A 123 2.02 2.88 12.85
C GLN A 123 3.03 3.41 11.83
N GLY A 124 3.52 2.55 10.93
CA GLY A 124 4.45 2.95 9.87
C GLY A 124 3.87 4.04 8.97
N ILE A 125 2.62 3.89 8.55
CA ILE A 125 1.93 4.89 7.72
C ILE A 125 1.73 6.20 8.49
N ARG A 126 1.35 6.17 9.77
CA ARG A 126 1.20 7.39 10.59
C ARG A 126 2.52 8.13 10.76
N ALA A 127 3.61 7.42 11.00
CA ALA A 127 4.95 8.00 11.09
C ALA A 127 5.34 8.70 9.78
N LYS A 128 5.08 8.07 8.63
CA LYS A 128 5.33 8.65 7.30
C LYS A 128 4.44 9.85 7.00
N GLN A 129 3.16 9.79 7.33
CA GLN A 129 2.25 10.93 7.19
C GLN A 129 2.71 12.13 8.04
N ALA A 130 3.25 11.89 9.24
CA ALA A 130 3.82 12.95 10.06
C ALA A 130 5.07 13.56 9.41
N ALA A 131 6.01 12.73 8.92
CA ALA A 131 7.18 13.18 8.18
C ALA A 131 6.81 13.97 6.92
N TRP A 132 5.83 13.49 6.15
CA TRP A 132 5.28 14.17 4.99
C TRP A 132 4.68 15.53 5.34
N ARG A 133 3.87 15.62 6.40
CA ARG A 133 3.29 16.91 6.84
C ARG A 133 4.38 17.92 7.21
N THR A 134 5.44 17.50 7.89
CA THR A 134 6.57 18.39 8.24
C THR A 134 7.35 18.83 7.00
N ALA A 135 7.60 17.93 6.05
CA ALA A 135 8.29 18.25 4.80
C ALA A 135 7.45 19.19 3.90
N SER A 136 6.14 18.93 3.82
CA SER A 136 5.19 19.73 3.01
C SER A 136 4.90 21.09 3.62
N GLY A 137 4.87 21.20 4.96
CA GLY A 137 4.59 22.43 5.70
C GLY A 137 5.75 23.44 5.70
N ARG A 138 6.99 23.01 5.42
CA ARG A 138 8.14 23.94 5.29
C ARG A 138 8.16 24.75 4.00
N SER A 139 7.34 24.39 3.00
CA SER A 139 7.29 25.10 1.72
C SER A 139 6.38 26.34 1.73
N GLY A 140 5.80 26.72 2.88
CA GLY A 140 4.82 27.80 2.99
C GLY A 140 5.24 29.02 3.82
N SER A 141 6.50 29.15 4.24
CA SER A 141 6.94 30.32 5.02
C SER A 141 8.22 30.92 4.47
N SER A 142 8.06 31.71 3.41
CA SER A 142 9.06 32.69 3.00
C SER A 142 8.33 33.82 2.30
N THR A 143 7.94 34.83 3.07
CA THR A 143 7.95 36.28 2.74
C THR A 143 7.20 37.04 3.84
N VAL A 144 7.88 37.30 4.96
CA VAL A 144 7.73 38.59 5.65
C VAL A 144 9.11 39.20 5.57
N SER A 145 9.37 39.81 4.42
CA SER A 145 10.50 40.71 4.27
C SER A 145 10.14 41.98 5.02
N SER A 146 11.01 42.29 5.98
CA SER A 146 11.19 43.58 6.60
C SER A 146 11.13 44.69 5.56
N ASP A 147 10.29 45.70 5.80
CA ASP A 147 10.60 47.05 5.37
C ASP A 147 10.36 47.96 6.56
N SER A 148 11.49 48.32 7.18
CA SER A 148 11.65 49.49 8.03
C SER A 148 11.94 50.66 7.09
N TYR A 149 11.14 51.72 7.13
CA TYR A 149 11.55 53.11 7.38
C TYR A 149 10.34 54.04 7.23
#